data_AF-C3X4X1-F1
#
_entry.id   AF-C3X4X1-F1
#
_cell.length_a   1.000
_cell.length_b   1.000
_cell.length_c   1.000
_cell.angle_alpha   90.00
_cell.angle_beta   90.00
_cell.angle_gamma   90.00
#
_symmetry.space_group_name_H-M   'P 1'
#
loop_
_entity.id
_entity.type
_entity.pdbx_description
1 polymer ?
#
loop_
_entity_poly.entity_id
_entity_poly.type
_entity_poly.pdbx_seq_one_letter_code
_entity_poly.pdbx_strand_id
1 'polypeptide(L)'
;MGENTNNRLGFTGNEDLGGGLKTTFQLESRNGTEATKVDWEGASNVGLAGDWRSIRFGRMSEISNEYIQFLDPFFQNGIGSMI
;
A
#
# COMPACT_ATOMS: atom_id res chain seq x y z
N MET A 1 7.78 11.38 -15.56
CA MET A 1 6.37 11.11 -15.89
C MET A 1 5.95 9.89 -15.10
N GLY A 2 5.02 10.04 -14.15
CA GLY A 2 4.54 8.92 -13.35
C GLY A 2 3.99 7.86 -14.28
N GLU A 3 4.64 6.70 -14.34
CA GLU A 3 4.18 5.58 -15.13
C GLU A 3 2.82 5.12 -14.57
N ASN A 4 1.75 5.60 -15.22
CA ASN A 4 0.40 5.10 -15.09
C ASN A 4 0.25 3.79 -15.89
N THR A 5 1.16 2.84 -15.67
CA THR A 5 1.17 1.48 -16.25
C THR A 5 1.21 0.40 -15.17
N ASN A 6 0.98 0.76 -13.90
CA ASN A 6 0.94 -0.20 -12.80
C ASN A 6 -0.50 -0.63 -12.55
N ASN A 7 -0.97 -1.62 -13.31
CA ASN A 7 -2.18 -2.36 -12.95
C ASN A 7 -1.96 -2.98 -11.57
N ARG A 8 -2.85 -2.72 -10.63
CA ARG A 8 -2.80 -3.32 -9.30
C ARG A 8 -4.08 -4.09 -8.98
N LEU A 9 -3.91 -5.24 -8.37
CA LEU A 9 -4.99 -5.99 -7.75
C LEU A 9 -4.68 -6.14 -6.27
N GLY A 10 -5.56 -5.63 -5.42
CA GLY A 10 -5.40 -5.63 -3.97
C GLY A 10 -6.53 -6.34 -3.26
N PHE A 11 -6.19 -7.12 -2.25
CA PHE A 11 -7.10 -7.68 -1.25
C PHE A 11 -6.79 -7.04 0.10
N THR A 12 -7.82 -6.49 0.74
CA THR A 12 -7.73 -5.93 2.08
C THR A 12 -8.86 -6.46 2.93
N GLY A 13 -8.62 -6.66 4.21
CA GLY A 13 -9.69 -7.02 5.13
C GLY A 13 -9.37 -6.74 6.58
N ASN A 14 -10.43 -6.82 7.37
CA ASN A 14 -10.41 -6.62 8.80
C ASN A 14 -11.19 -7.74 9.48
N GLU A 15 -10.66 -8.20 10.59
CA GLU A 15 -11.31 -9.19 11.45
C GLU A 15 -11.37 -8.64 12.87
N ASP A 16 -12.57 -8.57 13.44
CA ASP A 16 -12.79 -8.11 14.80
C ASP A 16 -12.36 -9.20 15.79
N LEU A 17 -11.49 -8.84 16.73
CA LEU A 17 -11.03 -9.73 17.81
C LEU A 17 -11.78 -9.46 19.13
N GLY A 18 -12.67 -8.46 19.15
CA GLY A 18 -13.39 -8.01 20.34
C GLY A 18 -12.60 -6.97 21.15
N GLY A 19 -13.32 -6.29 22.06
CA GLY A 19 -12.70 -5.33 22.99
C GLY A 19 -12.02 -4.13 22.30
N GLY A 20 -12.46 -3.78 21.08
CA GLY A 20 -11.87 -2.69 20.29
C GLY A 20 -10.60 -3.08 19.52
N LEU A 21 -10.17 -4.35 19.60
CA LEU A 21 -9.02 -4.87 18.86
C LEU A 21 -9.47 -5.51 17.55
N LYS A 22 -8.74 -5.24 16.46
CA LYS A 22 -8.96 -5.89 15.16
C LYS A 22 -7.66 -6.30 14.49
N THR A 23 -7.70 -7.40 13.76
CA THR A 23 -6.68 -7.78 12.79
C THR A 23 -6.94 -7.07 11.46
N THR A 24 -5.86 -6.72 10.77
CA THR A 24 -5.88 -6.11 9.45
C THR A 24 -4.96 -6.91 8.54
N PHE A 25 -5.34 -7.08 7.27
CA PHE A 25 -4.45 -7.65 6.26
C PHE A 25 -4.56 -6.87 4.95
N GLN A 26 -3.45 -6.81 4.24
CA GLN A 26 -3.36 -6.22 2.92
C GLN A 26 -2.40 -7.05 2.07
N LEU A 27 -2.84 -7.38 0.86
CA LEU A 27 -2.06 -8.10 -0.13
C LEU A 27 -2.30 -7.49 -1.50
N GLU A 28 -1.27 -6.94 -2.13
CA GLU A 28 -1.35 -6.24 -3.41
C GLU A 28 -0.37 -6.84 -4.42
N SER A 29 -0.91 -7.25 -5.58
CA SER A 29 -0.15 -7.64 -6.77
C SER A 29 -0.03 -6.45 -7.71
N ARG A 30 1.16 -6.30 -8.30
CA ARG A 30 1.42 -5.32 -9.36
C ARG A 30 1.67 -6.09 -10.64
N ASN A 31 0.78 -5.91 -11.61
CA ASN A 31 0.89 -6.56 -12.90
C ASN A 31 1.47 -5.57 -13.90
N GLY A 32 2.61 -5.92 -14.48
CA GLY A 32 3.10 -5.28 -15.70
C GLY A 32 2.27 -5.67 -16.92
N THR A 33 2.63 -5.13 -18.08
CA THR A 33 1.99 -5.45 -19.38
C THR A 33 2.18 -6.90 -19.83
N GLU A 34 3.09 -7.64 -19.20
CA GLU A 34 3.36 -9.06 -19.43
C GLU A 34 2.40 -9.91 -18.58
N ALA A 35 1.37 -10.51 -19.21
CA ALA A 35 0.30 -11.26 -18.54
C ALA A 35 0.75 -12.54 -17.79
N THR A 36 2.03 -12.92 -17.90
CA THR A 36 2.54 -14.24 -17.53
C THR A 36 3.21 -14.31 -16.15
N LYS A 37 3.43 -13.17 -15.47
CA LYS A 37 4.03 -13.12 -14.13
C LYS A 37 3.13 -12.34 -13.17
N VAL A 38 2.52 -13.05 -12.22
CA VAL A 38 1.85 -12.43 -11.07
C VAL A 38 2.95 -12.10 -10.06
N ASP A 39 3.10 -10.81 -9.72
CA ASP A 39 4.13 -10.36 -8.81
C ASP A 39 3.52 -9.62 -7.61
N TRP A 40 3.75 -10.16 -6.41
CA TRP A 40 3.24 -9.62 -5.14
C TRP A 40 4.16 -8.52 -4.60
N GLU A 41 4.56 -7.60 -5.47
CA GLU A 41 5.53 -6.54 -5.16
C GLU A 41 4.90 -5.33 -4.44
N GLY A 42 3.58 -5.30 -4.32
CA GLY A 42 2.83 -4.29 -3.59
C GLY A 42 2.86 -4.47 -2.07
N ALA A 43 1.91 -3.83 -1.39
CA ALA A 43 1.73 -3.98 0.05
C ALA A 43 1.29 -5.41 0.39
N SER A 44 2.11 -6.12 1.18
CA SER A 44 1.89 -7.51 1.61
C SER A 44 2.17 -7.58 3.11
N ASN A 45 1.17 -7.21 3.92
CA ASN A 45 1.32 -7.04 5.35
C ASN A 45 0.09 -7.49 6.15
N VAL A 46 0.35 -7.79 7.42
CA VAL A 46 -0.64 -8.09 8.45
C VAL A 46 -0.43 -7.12 9.61
N GLY A 47 -1.49 -6.78 10.33
CA GLY A 47 -1.39 -5.86 11.45
C GLY A 47 -2.47 -6.02 12.49
N LEU A 48 -2.27 -5.38 13.62
CA LEU A 48 -3.24 -5.23 14.70
C LEU A 48 -3.56 -3.74 14.85
N ALA A 49 -4.83 -3.44 15.10
CA ALA A 49 -5.29 -2.09 15.36
C ALA A 49 -6.24 -2.03 16.55
N GLY A 50 -6.15 -0.95 17.32
CA GLY A 50 -7.03 -0.62 18.44
C GLY A 50 -6.93 0.87 18.79
N ASP A 51 -7.32 1.26 20.00
CA ASP A 51 -7.32 2.66 20.44
C ASP A 51 -5.92 3.31 20.42
N TRP A 52 -4.88 2.49 20.54
CA TRP A 52 -3.47 2.86 20.45
C TRP A 52 -2.97 3.01 19.00
N ARG A 53 -3.88 3.06 18.02
CA ARG A 53 -3.61 3.08 16.56
C ARG A 53 -3.33 1.69 16.02
N SER A 54 -2.27 1.50 15.24
CA SER A 54 -2.00 0.24 14.55
C SER A 54 -0.53 -0.07 14.43
N ILE A 55 -0.21 -1.36 14.48
CA ILE A 55 1.10 -1.91 14.13
C ILE A 55 0.94 -2.85 12.94
N ARG A 56 1.84 -2.76 11.96
CA ARG A 56 1.83 -3.58 10.74
C ARG A 56 3.19 -4.25 10.56
N PHE A 57 3.18 -5.48 10.08
CA PHE A 57 4.34 -6.31 9.78
C PHE A 57 4.24 -6.87 8.37
N GLY A 58 5.35 -6.89 7.64
CA GLY A 58 5.43 -7.40 6.28
C GLY A 58 6.01 -6.38 5.31
N ARG A 59 5.68 -6.53 4.03
CA ARG A 59 6.07 -5.59 2.98
C ARG A 59 5.12 -4.40 2.99
N MET A 60 5.68 -3.23 3.22
CA MET A 60 4.97 -1.95 3.21
C MET A 60 5.89 -0.88 2.64
N SER A 61 5.33 0.27 2.29
CA SER A 61 6.13 1.41 1.89
C SER A 61 7.04 1.86 3.03
N GLU A 62 8.22 2.35 2.69
CA GLU A 62 9.12 2.96 3.67
C GLU A 62 8.48 4.20 4.29
N ILE A 63 8.88 4.53 5.52
CA ILE A 63 8.33 5.67 6.28
C ILE A 63 8.54 6.99 5.53
N SER A 64 9.69 7.16 4.87
CA SER A 64 9.96 8.31 3.99
C SER A 64 8.93 8.40 2.86
N ASN A 65 8.60 7.28 2.25
CA ASN A 65 7.63 7.20 1.15
C ASN A 65 6.20 7.45 1.65
N GLU A 66 5.82 7.00 2.84
CA GLU A 66 4.47 7.16 3.38
C GLU A 66 4.20 8.59 3.91
N TYR A 67 5.22 9.29 4.43
CA TYR A 67 5.04 10.59 5.10
C TYR A 67 5.70 11.78 4.40
N ILE A 68 6.74 11.60 3.60
CA ILE A 68 7.53 12.71 3.03
C ILE A 68 7.25 12.90 1.53
N GLN A 69 6.72 11.88 0.87
CA GLN A 69 6.44 11.87 -0.57
C GLN A 69 5.53 12.99 -1.06
N PHE A 70 4.68 13.57 -0.21
CA PHE A 70 3.86 14.72 -0.60
C PHE A 70 4.69 15.97 -0.95
N LEU A 71 5.96 16.01 -0.53
CA LEU A 71 6.91 17.07 -0.85
C LEU A 71 7.57 16.89 -2.23
N ASP A 72 7.44 15.72 -2.87
CA ASP A 72 7.98 15.48 -4.21
C ASP A 72 6.99 15.99 -5.27
N PRO A 73 7.30 17.10 -5.96
CA PRO A 73 6.39 17.69 -6.93
C PRO A 73 6.21 16.84 -8.19
N PHE A 74 7.05 15.82 -8.42
CA PHE A 74 7.01 14.95 -9.60
C PHE A 74 6.45 13.55 -9.30
N PHE A 75 6.07 13.29 -8.05
CA PHE A 75 5.44 12.01 -7.68
C PHE A 75 3.95 11.97 -8.07
N GLN A 76 3.31 10.80 -7.89
CA GLN A 76 1.96 10.44 -8.35
C GLN A 76 0.83 11.48 -8.05
N ASN A 77 0.97 12.32 -7.02
CA ASN A 77 0.00 13.36 -6.64
C ASN A 77 0.59 14.79 -6.68
N GLY A 78 1.82 14.97 -7.16
CA GLY A 78 2.52 16.26 -7.20
C GLY A 78 2.09 17.12 -8.38
N ILE A 79 2.17 18.45 -8.23
CA ILE A 79 1.78 19.43 -9.26
C ILE A 79 2.56 19.29 -10.59
N GLY A 80 3.79 18.80 -10.53
CA GLY A 80 4.63 18.52 -11.70
C GLY A 80 4.31 17.17 -12.38
N SER A 81 3.39 16.37 -11.84
CA SER A 81 2.91 15.13 -12.45
C SER A 81 1.68 15.32 -13.36
N MET A 82 1.09 16.53 -13.38
CA MET A 82 -0.13 16.85 -14.14
C MET A 82 0.13 17.47 -15.52
N ILE A 83 1.40 17.63 -15.91
CA ILE A 83 1.87 18.12 -17.22
C ILE A 83 2.55 16.97 -17.96
#